data_AF-A0A0F7XZ97-F1
#
_entry.id   AF-A0A0F7XZ97-F1
#
_cell.length_a   1.000
_cell.length_b   1.000
_cell.length_c   1.000
_cell.angle_alpha   90.00
_cell.angle_beta   90.00
_cell.angle_gamma   90.00
#
_symmetry.space_group_name_H-M   'P 1'
#
loop_
_entity.id
_entity.type
_entity.pdbx_description
1 polymer ?
#
loop_
_entity_poly.entity_id
_entity_poly.type
_entity_poly.pdbx_seq_one_letter_code
_entity_poly.pdbx_strand_id
1 'polypeptide(L)'
;MTDVSANSATSGPACSPRVPIELWAARSIFGNRINDGEIRSEIILDHDKKLPPFPSLHAELKAWHDEHYGPKLLSAKQAQSLGVTNVDTQWNQNTHWAQPNWSAIKFKYADTSGATAEFTILLPGFAIGASQWSGTSSSLRDDGGMDVFPITPAAYIVGAGLILHFKLTLTHQNHVSLHLTYSANQGLTEGAEINSNFHLGR
;
A
#
# COMPACT_ATOMS: atom_id res chain seq x y z
N MET A 1 -15.99 10.32 -61.93
CA MET A 1 -15.44 11.13 -60.83
C MET A 1 -16.04 10.55 -59.56
N THR A 2 -15.41 9.51 -59.02
CA THR A 2 -15.90 8.74 -57.88
C THR A 2 -15.11 9.17 -56.65
N ASP A 3 -15.82 9.82 -55.73
CA ASP A 3 -15.34 10.21 -54.43
C ASP A 3 -15.28 8.96 -53.54
N VAL A 4 -14.11 8.64 -53.01
CA VAL A 4 -13.94 7.62 -51.96
C VAL A 4 -13.27 8.32 -50.78
N SER A 5 -14.09 8.75 -49.85
CA SER A 5 -13.68 9.24 -48.54
C SER A 5 -13.20 8.05 -47.70
N ALA A 6 -11.88 7.97 -47.49
CA ALA A 6 -11.27 7.03 -46.56
C ALA A 6 -11.21 7.68 -45.16
N ASN A 7 -12.28 7.53 -44.37
CA ASN A 7 -12.24 7.80 -42.94
C ASN A 7 -11.57 6.61 -42.23
N SER A 8 -10.25 6.58 -42.16
CA SER A 8 -9.54 5.69 -41.22
C SER A 8 -9.33 6.43 -39.89
N ALA A 9 -10.32 6.37 -39.01
CA ALA A 9 -10.09 6.62 -37.60
C ALA A 9 -9.35 5.40 -37.03
N THR A 10 -8.03 5.43 -37.06
CA THR A 10 -7.19 4.51 -36.28
C THR A 10 -7.37 4.89 -34.81
N SER A 11 -8.32 4.24 -34.14
CA SER A 11 -8.28 4.14 -32.69
C SER A 11 -6.98 3.41 -32.36
N GLY A 12 -5.97 4.16 -31.92
CA GLY A 12 -4.78 3.57 -31.32
C GLY A 12 -5.17 2.61 -30.21
N PRO A 13 -4.32 1.62 -29.88
CA PRO A 13 -4.63 0.66 -28.83
C PRO A 13 -4.99 1.42 -27.55
N ALA A 14 -6.06 0.99 -26.88
CA ALA A 14 -6.43 1.51 -25.58
C ALA A 14 -5.20 1.42 -24.68
N CYS A 15 -4.66 2.57 -24.27
CA CYS A 15 -3.51 2.62 -23.39
C CYS A 15 -3.92 1.95 -22.07
N SER A 16 -3.13 0.97 -21.64
CA SER A 16 -3.31 0.36 -20.32
C SER A 16 -3.02 1.42 -19.24
N PRO A 17 -3.68 1.34 -18.07
CA PRO A 17 -3.36 2.21 -16.94
C PRO A 17 -1.87 2.16 -16.65
N ARG A 18 -1.20 3.30 -16.59
CA ARG A 18 0.23 3.32 -16.27
C ARG A 18 0.45 2.80 -14.85
N VAL A 19 1.40 1.90 -14.70
CA VAL A 19 1.96 1.62 -13.37
C VAL A 19 2.67 2.89 -12.87
N PRO A 20 2.74 3.15 -11.56
CA PRO A 20 3.21 4.43 -11.04
C PRO A 20 4.59 4.90 -11.54
N ILE A 21 5.52 3.98 -11.82
CA ILE A 21 6.84 4.31 -12.40
C ILE A 21 6.74 4.84 -13.84
N GLU A 22 5.78 4.39 -14.64
CA GLU A 22 5.53 4.89 -16.00
C GLU A 22 4.90 6.29 -15.95
N LEU A 23 4.04 6.55 -14.96
CA LEU A 23 3.50 7.88 -14.70
C LEU A 23 4.60 8.87 -14.30
N TRP A 24 5.53 8.44 -13.44
CA TRP A 24 6.73 9.21 -13.12
C TRP A 24 7.55 9.50 -14.37
N ALA A 25 7.86 8.48 -15.18
CA ALA A 25 8.68 8.62 -16.39
C ALA A 25 8.05 9.60 -17.41
N ALA A 26 6.73 9.59 -17.55
CA ALA A 26 6.04 10.52 -18.43
C ALA A 26 6.06 11.98 -17.94
N ARG A 27 6.15 12.20 -16.62
CA ARG A 27 6.20 13.53 -15.97
C ARG A 27 7.62 14.08 -15.79
N SER A 28 8.62 13.20 -15.91
CA SER A 28 10.04 13.55 -15.87
C SER A 28 10.36 14.69 -16.83
N ILE A 29 11.46 15.41 -16.57
CA ILE A 29 11.96 16.45 -17.48
C ILE A 29 12.19 15.96 -18.92
N PHE A 30 12.48 14.66 -19.09
CA PHE A 30 12.63 14.02 -20.41
C PHE A 30 11.34 13.35 -20.92
N GLY A 31 10.26 13.40 -20.13
CA GLY A 31 8.97 12.79 -20.41
C GLY A 31 8.11 13.59 -21.38
N ASN A 32 7.21 12.91 -22.08
CA ASN A 32 6.31 13.53 -23.06
C ASN A 32 5.08 14.23 -22.44
N ARG A 33 4.84 14.06 -21.14
CA ARG A 33 3.72 14.60 -20.36
C ARG A 33 2.33 14.22 -20.91
N ILE A 34 2.24 13.23 -21.78
CA ILE A 34 0.97 12.78 -22.37
C ILE A 34 0.20 12.02 -21.29
N ASN A 35 -1.03 12.46 -21.04
CA ASN A 35 -1.96 11.72 -20.20
C ASN A 35 -2.43 10.46 -20.95
N ASP A 36 -2.46 9.33 -20.26
CA ASP A 36 -2.91 8.03 -20.78
C ASP A 36 -4.43 7.87 -20.82
N GLY A 37 -5.17 8.90 -20.38
CA GLY A 37 -6.63 8.90 -20.30
C GLY A 37 -7.15 8.43 -18.94
N GLU A 38 -6.27 8.03 -18.02
CA GLU A 38 -6.64 7.72 -16.64
C GLU A 38 -6.99 9.03 -15.90
N ILE A 39 -8.10 9.00 -15.17
CA ILE A 39 -8.54 10.13 -14.34
C ILE A 39 -7.98 9.91 -12.94
N ARG A 40 -7.03 10.78 -12.55
CA ARG A 40 -6.39 10.77 -11.24
C ARG A 40 -6.78 12.03 -10.48
N SER A 41 -7.51 11.90 -9.38
CA SER A 41 -8.06 13.03 -8.60
C SER A 41 -6.99 13.97 -8.07
N GLU A 42 -5.80 13.42 -7.78
CA GLU A 42 -4.64 14.14 -7.25
C GLU A 42 -3.79 14.83 -8.32
N ILE A 43 -4.09 14.64 -9.62
CA ILE A 43 -3.32 15.24 -10.72
C ILE A 43 -4.21 16.17 -11.53
N ILE A 44 -3.96 17.47 -11.38
CA ILE A 44 -4.60 18.50 -12.19
C ILE A 44 -3.82 18.64 -13.49
N LEU A 45 -4.48 18.33 -14.61
CA LEU A 45 -3.92 18.53 -15.94
C LEU A 45 -3.84 20.02 -16.27
N ASP A 46 -2.86 20.39 -17.12
CA ASP A 46 -2.78 21.75 -17.62
C ASP A 46 -3.87 22.07 -18.67
N HIS A 47 -3.88 23.30 -19.17
CA HIS A 47 -4.83 23.75 -20.18
C HIS A 47 -4.81 22.91 -21.48
N ASP A 48 -3.69 22.25 -21.77
CA ASP A 48 -3.49 21.37 -22.94
C ASP A 48 -3.80 19.89 -22.62
N LYS A 49 -4.38 19.61 -21.45
CA LYS A 49 -4.66 18.26 -20.92
C LYS A 49 -3.38 17.42 -20.73
N LYS A 50 -2.22 18.04 -20.56
CA LYS A 50 -0.97 17.35 -20.27
C LYS A 50 -0.77 17.20 -18.77
N LEU A 51 0.02 16.19 -18.41
CA LEU A 51 0.44 15.96 -17.05
C LEU A 51 1.30 17.15 -16.55
N PRO A 52 1.12 17.59 -15.30
CA PRO A 52 1.92 18.67 -14.74
C PRO A 52 3.37 18.19 -14.56
N PRO A 53 4.36 19.04 -14.92
CA PRO A 53 5.76 18.73 -14.70
C PRO A 53 6.08 18.74 -13.20
N PHE A 54 7.22 18.15 -12.84
CA PHE A 54 7.74 18.35 -11.48
C PHE A 54 8.23 19.79 -11.29
N PRO A 55 7.99 20.41 -10.12
CA PRO A 55 8.37 21.80 -9.86
C PRO A 55 9.89 22.00 -9.73
N SER A 56 10.65 20.93 -9.49
CA SER A 56 12.10 20.94 -9.42
C SER A 56 12.66 19.53 -9.64
N LEU A 57 13.96 19.44 -9.96
CA LEU A 57 14.67 18.16 -10.02
C LEU A 57 14.61 17.39 -8.69
N HIS A 58 14.67 18.10 -7.56
CA HIS A 58 14.54 17.47 -6.24
C HIS A 58 13.16 16.84 -6.04
N ALA A 59 12.09 17.50 -6.49
CA ALA A 59 10.74 16.93 -6.44
C ALA A 59 10.58 15.71 -7.37
N GLU A 60 11.23 15.73 -8.54
CA GLU A 60 11.26 14.58 -9.45
C GLU A 60 12.00 13.38 -8.84
N LEU A 61 13.17 13.61 -8.24
CA LEU A 61 13.96 12.57 -7.56
C LEU A 61 13.22 12.03 -6.34
N LYS A 62 12.57 12.90 -5.55
CA LYS A 62 11.76 12.46 -4.42
C LYS A 62 10.58 11.60 -4.88
N ALA A 63 9.86 12.02 -5.92
CA ALA A 63 8.75 11.23 -6.46
C ALA A 63 9.21 9.87 -6.99
N TRP A 64 10.37 9.82 -7.64
CA TRP A 64 10.99 8.55 -8.04
C TRP A 64 11.31 7.66 -6.83
N HIS A 65 11.95 8.23 -5.82
CA HIS A 65 12.35 7.53 -4.60
C HIS A 65 11.13 6.98 -3.84
N ASP A 66 10.11 7.80 -3.64
CA ASP A 66 8.86 7.42 -2.97
C ASP A 66 8.18 6.25 -3.70
N GLU A 67 8.19 6.23 -5.04
CA GLU A 67 7.60 5.14 -5.82
C GLU A 67 8.46 3.86 -5.80
N HIS A 68 9.78 4.03 -5.92
CA HIS A 68 10.71 2.91 -6.02
C HIS A 68 10.86 2.18 -4.68
N TYR A 69 11.04 2.93 -3.60
CA TYR A 69 11.28 2.42 -2.24
C TYR A 69 10.03 2.44 -1.35
N GLY A 70 8.89 2.94 -1.85
CA GLY A 70 7.66 3.01 -1.08
C GLY A 70 7.23 1.65 -0.53
N PRO A 71 6.83 1.58 0.76
CA PRO A 71 6.25 0.37 1.34
C PRO A 71 5.03 -0.14 0.53
N LYS A 72 4.98 -1.44 0.23
CA LYS A 72 3.93 -2.05 -0.61
C LYS A 72 3.18 -3.14 0.14
N LEU A 73 1.84 -3.09 0.13
CA LEU A 73 1.03 -4.20 0.63
C LEU A 73 1.17 -5.40 -0.30
N LEU A 74 1.32 -6.57 0.30
CA LEU A 74 1.39 -7.84 -0.41
C LEU A 74 0.15 -8.68 -0.08
N SER A 75 -0.42 -9.26 -1.12
CA SER A 75 -1.28 -10.43 -1.00
C SER A 75 -0.46 -11.70 -0.69
N ALA A 76 -1.13 -12.73 -0.17
CA ALA A 76 -0.52 -14.05 0.05
C ALA A 76 0.22 -14.58 -1.19
N LYS A 77 -0.35 -14.42 -2.40
CA LYS A 77 0.27 -14.87 -3.65
C LYS A 77 1.57 -14.12 -3.95
N GLN A 78 1.59 -12.80 -3.71
CA GLN A 78 2.79 -11.98 -3.93
C GLN A 78 3.87 -12.32 -2.89
N ALA A 79 3.51 -12.46 -1.63
CA ALA A 79 4.45 -12.88 -0.59
C ALA A 79 5.04 -14.27 -0.89
N GLN A 80 4.21 -15.21 -1.34
CA GLN A 80 4.65 -16.53 -1.76
C GLN A 80 5.62 -16.48 -2.95
N SER A 81 5.36 -15.60 -3.93
CA SER A 81 6.29 -15.40 -5.05
C SER A 81 7.65 -14.86 -4.63
N LEU A 82 7.73 -14.20 -3.46
CA LEU A 82 8.95 -13.72 -2.83
C LEU A 82 9.55 -14.73 -1.84
N GLY A 83 8.98 -15.93 -1.72
CA GLY A 83 9.49 -17.03 -0.89
C GLY A 83 8.95 -17.05 0.54
N VAL A 84 7.97 -16.22 0.89
CA VAL A 84 7.36 -16.19 2.24
C VAL A 84 5.94 -16.76 2.19
N THR A 85 5.66 -17.76 3.00
CA THR A 85 4.35 -18.43 3.08
C THR A 85 3.63 -18.11 4.39
N ASN A 86 2.32 -18.37 4.44
CA ASN A 86 1.47 -18.15 5.62
C ASN A 86 1.41 -16.70 6.12
N VAL A 87 1.60 -15.75 5.21
CA VAL A 87 1.42 -14.32 5.47
C VAL A 87 0.43 -13.77 4.44
N ASP A 88 -0.43 -12.86 4.88
CA ASP A 88 -1.39 -12.20 4.00
C ASP A 88 -1.74 -10.80 4.52
N THR A 89 -2.44 -10.02 3.70
CA THR A 89 -3.07 -8.77 4.09
C THR A 89 -4.57 -8.98 4.10
N GLN A 90 -5.17 -9.18 5.28
CA GLN A 90 -6.60 -9.50 5.38
C GLN A 90 -7.19 -9.18 6.76
N TRP A 91 -8.51 -9.05 6.78
CA TRP A 91 -9.30 -8.97 8.00
C TRP A 91 -9.98 -10.33 8.27
N ASN A 92 -9.56 -11.02 9.32
CA ASN A 92 -10.10 -12.30 9.74
C ASN A 92 -11.06 -12.14 10.91
N GLN A 93 -12.30 -12.58 10.76
CA GLN A 93 -13.22 -12.70 11.89
C GLN A 93 -13.08 -14.08 12.50
N ASN A 94 -12.73 -14.15 13.79
CA ASN A 94 -12.66 -15.42 14.48
C ASN A 94 -14.08 -15.88 14.85
N THR A 95 -14.81 -16.43 13.88
CA THR A 95 -16.17 -16.95 14.05
C THR A 95 -16.19 -18.38 14.58
N HIS A 96 -15.08 -18.87 15.13
CA HIS A 96 -15.01 -20.18 15.77
C HIS A 96 -15.90 -20.19 17.02
N TRP A 97 -17.14 -20.63 16.85
CA TRP A 97 -17.99 -21.04 17.96
C TRP A 97 -17.31 -22.21 18.68
N ALA A 98 -16.77 -21.96 19.87
CA ALA A 98 -16.42 -23.05 20.77
C ALA A 98 -17.72 -23.81 21.10
N GLN A 99 -17.73 -25.14 20.95
CA GLN A 99 -18.90 -25.94 21.31
C GLN A 99 -19.27 -25.64 22.77
N PRO A 100 -20.55 -25.30 23.09
CA PRO A 100 -20.92 -24.93 24.43
C PRO A 100 -20.61 -26.06 25.40
N ASN A 101 -19.76 -25.81 26.40
CA ASN A 101 -19.63 -26.71 27.51
C ASN A 101 -20.82 -26.51 28.46
N TRP A 102 -21.89 -27.28 28.23
CA TRP A 102 -23.15 -27.20 28.97
C TRP A 102 -22.99 -27.45 30.48
N SER A 103 -21.88 -28.03 30.94
CA SER A 103 -21.59 -28.27 32.36
C SER A 103 -20.99 -27.07 33.10
N ALA A 104 -20.60 -25.99 32.39
CA ALA A 104 -19.89 -24.84 32.96
C ALA A 104 -20.69 -23.52 32.91
N ILE A 105 -21.98 -23.55 32.55
CA ILE A 105 -22.81 -22.34 32.39
C ILE A 105 -23.15 -21.74 33.77
N LYS A 106 -22.25 -20.90 34.29
CA LYS A 106 -22.58 -19.81 35.21
C LYS A 106 -22.41 -18.52 34.41
N PHE A 107 -23.52 -17.94 33.94
CA PHE A 107 -23.62 -16.62 33.27
C PHE A 107 -22.30 -16.10 32.69
N LYS A 108 -21.72 -16.81 31.71
CA LYS A 108 -20.60 -16.28 30.94
C LYS A 108 -21.21 -15.54 29.76
N TYR A 109 -21.06 -14.22 29.79
CA TYR A 109 -21.25 -13.35 28.64
C TYR A 109 -20.61 -14.02 27.41
N ALA A 110 -21.33 -14.03 26.29
CA ALA A 110 -20.84 -14.58 25.03
C ALA A 110 -19.44 -14.02 24.76
N ASP A 111 -18.45 -14.91 24.56
CA ASP A 111 -17.11 -14.50 24.16
C ASP A 111 -17.26 -13.66 22.89
N THR A 112 -16.94 -12.37 22.96
CA THR A 112 -16.92 -11.49 21.80
C THR A 112 -15.88 -12.04 20.83
N SER A 113 -16.31 -12.46 19.65
CA SER A 113 -15.45 -12.97 18.59
C SER A 113 -14.39 -11.93 18.25
N GLY A 114 -13.15 -12.13 18.69
CA GLY A 114 -12.05 -11.23 18.34
C GLY A 114 -11.79 -11.24 16.84
N ALA A 115 -11.74 -10.08 16.21
CA ALA A 115 -11.22 -9.96 14.86
C ALA A 115 -9.69 -9.99 14.89
N THR A 116 -9.08 -10.40 13.79
CA THR A 116 -7.63 -10.36 13.59
C THR A 116 -7.35 -9.65 12.29
N ALA A 117 -6.66 -8.52 12.36
CA ALA A 117 -6.19 -7.82 11.18
C ALA A 117 -4.74 -8.21 10.91
N GLU A 118 -4.45 -8.60 9.67
CA GLU A 118 -3.12 -8.97 9.22
C GLU A 118 -2.67 -7.99 8.12
N PHE A 119 -1.47 -7.43 8.26
CA PHE A 119 -0.83 -6.64 7.23
C PHE A 119 0.47 -7.32 6.82
N THR A 120 0.65 -7.57 5.53
CA THR A 120 1.93 -8.00 4.97
C THR A 120 2.48 -6.89 4.10
N ILE A 121 3.58 -6.28 4.54
CA ILE A 121 4.18 -5.11 3.88
C ILE A 121 5.60 -5.45 3.42
N LEU A 122 5.89 -5.20 2.15
CA LEU A 122 7.24 -5.17 1.61
C LEU A 122 7.84 -3.77 1.80
N LEU A 123 9.07 -3.73 2.30
CA LEU A 123 9.97 -2.57 2.25
C LEU A 123 11.00 -2.83 1.16
N PRO A 124 10.81 -2.29 -0.05
CA PRO A 124 11.70 -2.53 -1.17
C PRO A 124 13.11 -2.00 -0.89
N GLY A 125 14.12 -2.75 -1.33
CA GLY A 125 15.52 -2.33 -1.25
C GLY A 125 16.06 -2.23 0.18
N PHE A 126 15.38 -2.78 1.18
CA PHE A 126 15.85 -2.77 2.57
C PHE A 126 17.24 -3.40 2.68
N ALA A 127 18.21 -2.65 3.20
CA ALA A 127 19.55 -3.13 3.52
C ALA A 127 19.82 -3.07 5.01
N ILE A 128 20.27 -4.21 5.55
CA ILE A 128 20.65 -4.36 6.95
C ILE A 128 21.79 -3.40 7.27
N GLY A 129 21.64 -2.61 8.35
CA GLY A 129 22.64 -1.67 8.83
C GLY A 129 22.59 -0.28 8.19
N ALA A 130 21.79 -0.08 7.14
CA ALA A 130 21.58 1.23 6.51
C ALA A 130 20.12 1.69 6.61
N SER A 131 19.20 0.82 6.18
CA SER A 131 17.78 1.14 6.14
C SER A 131 17.15 1.15 7.53
N GLN A 132 16.15 2.00 7.73
CA GLN A 132 15.44 2.17 8.99
C GLN A 132 13.93 2.17 8.75
N TRP A 133 13.18 1.61 9.70
CA TRP A 133 11.73 1.70 9.68
C TRP A 133 11.18 1.80 11.09
N SER A 134 10.02 2.44 11.22
CA SER A 134 9.22 2.47 12.44
C SER A 134 7.74 2.41 12.08
N GLY A 135 6.90 1.93 12.99
CA GLY A 135 5.47 1.90 12.74
C GLY A 135 4.64 2.07 13.99
N THR A 136 3.37 2.37 13.78
CA THR A 136 2.35 2.46 14.82
C THR A 136 1.03 1.99 14.24
N SER A 137 0.28 1.15 14.95
CA SER A 137 -1.08 0.81 14.56
C SER A 137 -2.10 1.48 15.46
N SER A 138 -3.19 1.93 14.87
CA SER A 138 -4.26 2.60 15.59
C SER A 138 -5.63 2.36 14.99
N SER A 139 -6.67 2.57 15.77
CA SER A 139 -8.07 2.53 15.33
C SER A 139 -8.78 3.77 15.87
N LEU A 140 -9.62 4.40 15.04
CA LEU A 140 -10.42 5.53 15.44
C LEU A 140 -11.73 5.01 16.06
N ARG A 141 -12.06 5.49 17.24
CA ARG A 141 -13.30 5.17 17.93
C ARG A 141 -14.41 6.12 17.49
N ASP A 142 -15.65 5.67 17.66
CA ASP A 142 -16.84 6.47 17.32
C ASP A 142 -16.95 7.76 18.15
N ASP A 143 -16.34 7.79 19.34
CA ASP A 143 -16.27 8.97 20.22
C ASP A 143 -15.14 9.96 19.83
N GLY A 144 -14.42 9.69 18.73
CA GLY A 144 -13.28 10.48 18.28
C GLY A 144 -11.97 10.17 19.01
N GLY A 145 -11.97 9.24 19.97
CA GLY A 145 -10.76 8.72 20.61
C GLY A 145 -9.94 7.84 19.65
N MET A 146 -8.65 7.68 19.94
CA MET A 146 -7.77 6.80 19.17
C MET A 146 -7.22 5.70 20.08
N ASP A 147 -7.45 4.44 19.71
CA ASP A 147 -6.79 3.31 20.36
C ASP A 147 -5.52 2.98 19.60
N VAL A 148 -4.38 2.88 20.30
CA VAL A 148 -3.08 2.53 19.72
C VAL A 148 -2.71 1.12 20.18
N PHE A 149 -2.27 0.28 19.23
CA PHE A 149 -1.90 -1.10 19.52
C PHE A 149 -0.39 -1.28 19.42
N PRO A 150 0.22 -2.07 20.33
CA PRO A 150 1.62 -2.42 20.18
C PRO A 150 1.81 -3.27 18.92
N ILE A 151 2.88 -3.00 18.18
CA ILE A 151 3.27 -3.76 17.00
C ILE A 151 4.52 -4.58 17.30
N THR A 152 4.53 -5.83 16.86
CA THR A 152 5.74 -6.67 16.86
C THR A 152 5.66 -7.55 15.62
N PRO A 153 6.11 -7.05 14.46
CA PRO A 153 5.99 -7.81 13.22
C PRO A 153 6.94 -9.00 13.19
N ALA A 154 6.53 -10.06 12.51
CA ALA A 154 7.47 -11.04 11.99
C ALA A 154 8.19 -10.44 10.77
N ALA A 155 9.51 -10.54 10.75
CA ALA A 155 10.37 -9.92 9.75
C ALA A 155 11.07 -10.98 8.90
N TYR A 156 10.99 -10.85 7.58
CA TYR A 156 11.58 -11.80 6.62
C TYR A 156 12.42 -11.06 5.59
N ILE A 157 13.72 -11.34 5.55
CA ILE A 157 14.62 -10.80 4.54
C ILE A 157 14.46 -11.61 3.25
N VAL A 158 14.19 -10.93 2.15
CA VAL A 158 14.02 -11.51 0.80
C VAL A 158 14.86 -10.76 -0.20
N GLY A 159 15.06 -11.32 -1.40
CA GLY A 159 15.87 -10.68 -2.45
C GLY A 159 15.38 -9.27 -2.86
N ALA A 160 14.07 -8.99 -2.68
CA ALA A 160 13.48 -7.69 -2.97
C ALA A 160 13.59 -6.66 -1.83
N GLY A 161 14.02 -7.05 -0.62
CA GLY A 161 14.07 -6.20 0.56
C GLY A 161 13.62 -6.91 1.84
N LEU A 162 12.78 -6.25 2.65
CA LEU A 162 12.28 -6.77 3.91
C LEU A 162 10.76 -6.90 3.88
N ILE A 163 10.23 -8.07 4.22
CA ILE A 163 8.79 -8.27 4.44
C ILE A 163 8.51 -8.19 5.94
N LEU A 164 7.53 -7.37 6.32
CA LEU A 164 6.99 -7.26 7.67
C LEU A 164 5.57 -7.80 7.69
N HIS A 165 5.30 -8.78 8.54
CA HIS A 165 3.96 -9.31 8.78
C HIS A 165 3.48 -8.91 10.18
N PHE A 166 2.44 -8.10 10.22
CA PHE A 166 1.79 -7.62 11.44
C PHE A 166 0.52 -8.42 11.67
N LYS A 167 0.33 -8.89 12.90
CA LYS A 167 -0.89 -9.55 13.32
C LYS A 167 -1.46 -8.84 14.55
N LEU A 168 -2.65 -8.26 14.40
CA LEU A 168 -3.30 -7.47 15.43
C LEU A 168 -4.61 -8.15 15.82
N THR A 169 -4.76 -8.50 17.10
CA THR A 169 -6.02 -9.01 17.65
C THR A 169 -6.87 -7.83 18.13
N LEU A 170 -8.08 -7.70 17.60
CA LEU A 170 -9.00 -6.60 17.80
C LEU A 170 -10.29 -7.13 18.44
N THR A 171 -10.73 -6.54 19.54
CA THR A 171 -11.92 -7.00 20.28
C THR A 171 -13.20 -6.31 19.84
N HIS A 172 -13.16 -4.98 19.64
CA HIS A 172 -14.36 -4.17 19.35
C HIS A 172 -14.22 -3.28 18.12
N GLN A 173 -13.08 -3.32 17.43
CA GLN A 173 -12.81 -2.41 16.31
C GLN A 173 -13.26 -3.00 14.99
N ASN A 174 -13.82 -2.14 14.15
CA ASN A 174 -14.26 -2.48 12.79
C ASN A 174 -13.23 -2.08 11.72
N HIS A 175 -12.22 -1.32 12.10
CA HIS A 175 -11.13 -0.92 11.23
C HIS A 175 -9.84 -0.72 12.03
N VAL A 176 -8.71 -0.79 11.35
CA VAL A 176 -7.40 -0.51 11.90
C VAL A 176 -6.53 0.13 10.82
N SER A 177 -5.69 1.06 11.24
CA SER A 177 -4.71 1.75 10.42
C SER A 177 -3.32 1.36 10.89
N LEU A 178 -2.41 1.15 9.96
CA LEU A 178 -0.99 0.96 10.22
C LEU A 178 -0.23 2.08 9.53
N HIS A 179 0.34 2.97 10.33
CA HIS A 179 1.27 3.98 9.86
C HIS A 179 2.69 3.41 9.92
N LEU A 180 3.43 3.58 8.83
CA LEU A 180 4.81 3.16 8.70
C LEU A 180 5.66 4.32 8.17
N THR A 181 6.77 4.58 8.83
CA THR A 181 7.85 5.44 8.33
C THR A 181 8.99 4.54 7.91
N TYR A 182 9.45 4.69 6.67
CA TYR A 182 10.53 3.90 6.09
C TYR A 182 11.56 4.82 5.44
N SER A 183 12.84 4.57 5.71
CA SER A 183 13.94 5.14 4.97
C SER A 183 14.86 4.04 4.46
N ALA A 184 15.00 3.96 3.13
CA ALA A 184 15.94 3.03 2.51
C ALA A 184 17.39 3.42 2.82
N ASN A 185 17.66 4.72 3.02
CA ASN A 185 19.00 5.30 3.19
C ASN A 185 19.99 4.84 2.10
N GLN A 186 19.52 4.84 0.85
CA GLN A 186 20.28 4.44 -0.32
C GLN A 186 20.04 5.42 -1.48
N GLY A 187 21.06 5.62 -2.30
CA GLY A 187 20.96 6.40 -3.54
C GLY A 187 21.07 7.91 -3.34
N LEU A 188 20.44 8.68 -4.23
CA LEU A 188 20.61 10.14 -4.33
C LEU A 188 19.83 10.94 -3.27
N THR A 189 19.06 10.26 -2.43
CA THR A 189 18.16 10.86 -1.43
C THR A 189 18.36 10.19 -0.07
N GLU A 190 19.61 10.12 0.37
CA GLU A 190 19.95 9.61 1.71
C GLU A 190 19.19 10.39 2.80
N GLY A 191 18.59 9.66 3.75
CA GLY A 191 17.77 10.24 4.81
C GLY A 191 16.35 10.62 4.39
N ALA A 192 15.92 10.38 3.13
CA ALA A 192 14.53 10.59 2.75
C ALA A 192 13.62 9.57 3.46
N GLU A 193 12.63 10.09 4.16
CA GLU A 193 11.60 9.30 4.83
C GLU A 193 10.35 9.20 3.96
N ILE A 194 9.83 7.99 3.83
CA ILE A 194 8.56 7.67 3.20
C ILE A 194 7.57 7.31 4.30
N ASN A 195 6.49 8.08 4.38
CA ASN A 195 5.38 7.81 5.29
C ASN A 195 4.25 7.13 4.54
N SER A 196 3.75 6.02 5.07
CA SER A 196 2.69 5.22 4.46
C SER A 196 1.63 4.89 5.49
N ASN A 197 0.36 5.03 5.09
CA ASN A 197 -0.79 4.67 5.89
C ASN A 197 -1.55 3.54 5.19
N PHE A 198 -1.70 2.42 5.88
CA PHE A 198 -2.45 1.27 5.40
C PHE A 198 -3.70 1.10 6.24
N HIS A 199 -4.84 0.90 5.59
CA HIS A 199 -6.12 0.77 6.26
C HIS A 199 -6.73 -0.59 5.96
N LEU A 200 -7.19 -1.30 6.99
CA LEU A 200 -8.02 -2.48 6.87
C LEU A 200 -9.29 -2.30 7.67
N GLY A 201 -10.40 -2.69 7.08
CA GLY A 201 -11.72 -2.66 7.69
C GLY A 201 -12.48 -3.95 7.42
N ARG A 202 -13.53 -4.15 8.22
CA ARG A 202 -14.51 -5.22 8.04
C ARG A 202 -15.36 -5.03 6.79
#